data_AF-A0A7S2UVJ7-F1
#
_entry.id   AF-A0A7S2UVJ7-F1
#
_cell.length_a   1.000
_cell.length_b   1.000
_cell.length_c   1.000
_cell.angle_alpha   90.00
_cell.angle_beta   90.00
_cell.angle_gamma   90.00
#
_symmetry.space_group_name_H-M   'P 1'
#
loop_
_entity.id
_entity.type
_entity.pdbx_description
1 polymer ?
#
loop_
_entity_poly.entity_id
_entity_poly.type
_entity_poly.pdbx_seq_one_letter_code
_entity_poly.pdbx_strand_id
1 'polypeptide(L)'
;MWDSKTRLQRDFCVFGGEFLMAQDSVNLRGFFNAFFLLPTATWSGFLANWPGLPNNEKIDDWLGRCVMGLGIFWNAPLSVKLGLMKAGVFDGGWPMLRSVTPLGTYDIQPEIPVEPIVLKPKVMDAPLDQDTVLAGSK
;
A
#
# COMPACT_ATOMS: atom_id res chain seq x y z
N MET A 1 -11.10 9.13 12.66
CA MET A 1 -10.10 10.01 12.02
C MET A 1 -8.83 9.20 11.87
N TRP A 2 -8.15 9.18 10.71
CA TRP A 2 -6.89 8.42 10.56
C TRP A 2 -5.78 9.02 11.42
N ASP A 3 -4.96 8.15 12.01
CA ASP A 3 -3.76 8.54 12.73
C ASP A 3 -2.71 9.14 11.77
N SER A 4 -1.71 9.80 12.35
CA SER A 4 -0.69 10.50 11.57
C SER A 4 0.23 9.58 10.76
N LYS A 5 0.49 8.34 11.23
CA LYS A 5 1.28 7.35 10.50
C LYS A 5 0.57 6.90 9.23
N THR A 6 -0.70 6.53 9.36
CA THR A 6 -1.60 6.14 8.27
C THR A 6 -1.74 7.27 7.24
N ARG A 7 -1.81 8.53 7.68
CA ARG A 7 -1.83 9.70 6.77
C ARG A 7 -0.54 9.88 5.99
N LEU A 8 0.62 9.68 6.62
CA LEU A 8 1.91 9.79 5.94
C LEU A 8 2.10 8.67 4.91
N GLN A 9 1.69 7.44 5.26
CA GLN A 9 1.68 6.29 4.36
C GLN A 9 0.74 6.52 3.17
N ARG A 10 -0.46 7.06 3.42
CA ARG A 10 -1.38 7.50 2.35
C ARG A 10 -0.71 8.50 1.42
N ASP A 11 -0.10 9.55 1.94
CA ASP A 11 0.51 10.61 1.10
C ASP A 11 1.63 10.06 0.21
N PHE A 12 2.42 9.11 0.73
CA PHE A 12 3.42 8.40 -0.06
C PHE A 12 2.77 7.59 -1.20
N CYS A 13 1.69 6.86 -0.92
CA CYS A 13 0.97 6.09 -1.95
C CYS A 13 0.24 6.96 -2.96
N VAL A 14 -0.31 8.10 -2.54
CA VAL A 14 -0.96 9.07 -3.45
C VAL A 14 0.06 9.60 -4.44
N PHE A 15 1.23 10.05 -3.97
CA PHE A 15 2.31 10.49 -4.85
C PHE A 15 2.72 9.38 -5.84
N GLY A 16 2.90 8.15 -5.35
CA GLY A 16 3.22 7.01 -6.21
C GLY A 16 2.14 6.74 -7.26
N GLY A 17 0.86 6.78 -6.87
CA GLY A 17 -0.27 6.59 -7.76
C GLY A 17 -0.38 7.68 -8.84
N GLU A 18 -0.24 8.95 -8.46
CA GLU A 18 -0.26 10.09 -9.38
C GLU A 18 0.89 10.01 -10.38
N PHE A 19 2.10 9.68 -9.92
CA PHE A 19 3.25 9.46 -10.80
C PHE A 19 2.94 8.38 -11.85
N LEU A 20 2.41 7.23 -11.40
CA LEU A 20 2.08 6.10 -12.28
C LEU A 20 1.00 6.46 -13.31
N MET A 21 -0.04 7.19 -12.90
CA MET A 21 -1.12 7.63 -13.80
C MET A 21 -0.62 8.57 -14.91
N ALA A 22 0.46 9.31 -14.68
CA ALA A 22 1.04 10.23 -15.65
C ALA A 22 2.02 9.56 -16.65
N GLN A 23 2.37 8.28 -16.46
CA GLN A 23 3.36 7.59 -17.28
C GLN A 23 2.75 6.87 -18.49
N ASP A 24 3.53 6.78 -19.57
CA ASP A 24 3.24 5.85 -20.66
C ASP A 24 3.56 4.39 -20.29
N SER A 25 3.19 3.46 -21.17
CA SER A 25 3.39 2.02 -20.93
C SER A 25 4.87 1.61 -20.86
N VAL A 26 5.78 2.34 -21.49
CA VAL A 26 7.23 2.05 -21.45
C VAL A 26 7.79 2.40 -20.08
N ASN A 27 7.46 3.59 -19.57
CA ASN A 27 7.86 4.02 -18.24
C ASN A 27 7.19 3.21 -17.13
N LEU A 28 5.91 2.83 -17.27
CA LEU A 28 5.24 1.95 -16.32
C LEU A 28 5.96 0.59 -16.19
N ARG A 29 6.31 -0.03 -17.32
CA ARG A 29 7.10 -1.28 -17.31
C ARG A 29 8.45 -1.08 -16.64
N GLY A 30 9.14 0.03 -16.96
CA GLY A 30 10.42 0.38 -16.34
C GLY A 30 10.32 0.55 -14.83
N PHE A 31 9.27 1.22 -14.36
CA PHE A 31 8.99 1.41 -12.94
C PHE A 31 8.71 0.07 -12.25
N PHE A 32 7.78 -0.74 -12.77
CA PHE A 32 7.42 -2.00 -12.13
C PHE A 32 8.57 -3.00 -12.14
N ASN A 33 9.40 -3.02 -13.19
CA ASN A 33 10.64 -3.80 -13.19
C ASN A 33 11.57 -3.38 -12.04
N ALA A 34 11.78 -2.08 -11.83
CA ALA A 34 12.60 -1.59 -10.72
C ALA A 34 11.98 -1.84 -9.35
N PHE A 35 10.64 -1.73 -9.24
CA PHE A 35 9.87 -1.99 -8.03
C PHE A 35 9.98 -3.45 -7.60
N PHE A 36 9.82 -4.41 -8.51
CA PHE A 36 9.91 -5.83 -8.20
C PHE A 36 11.35 -6.36 -8.06
N LEU A 37 12.37 -5.56 -8.43
CA LEU A 37 13.77 -5.84 -8.09
C LEU A 37 14.10 -5.60 -6.61
N LEU A 38 13.24 -4.88 -5.87
CA LEU A 38 13.41 -4.73 -4.44
C LEU A 38 13.14 -6.05 -3.70
N PRO A 39 13.62 -6.20 -2.45
CA PRO A 39 13.27 -7.36 -1.63
C PRO A 39 11.76 -7.58 -1.54
N THR A 40 11.32 -8.83 -1.62
CA THR A 40 9.90 -9.22 -1.57
C THR A 40 9.16 -8.62 -0.40
N ALA A 41 9.77 -8.61 0.79
CA ALA A 41 9.16 -8.01 1.97
C ALA A 41 8.87 -6.51 1.78
N THR A 42 9.76 -5.77 1.13
CA THR A 42 9.60 -4.32 0.91
C THR A 42 8.43 -4.02 -0.02
N TRP A 43 8.42 -4.62 -1.22
CA TRP A 43 7.37 -4.32 -2.19
C TRP A 43 6.02 -4.94 -1.81
N SER A 44 6.00 -6.11 -1.17
CA SER A 44 4.74 -6.71 -0.69
C SER A 44 4.16 -5.94 0.49
N GLY A 45 5.00 -5.42 1.37
CA GLY A 45 4.58 -4.49 2.44
C GLY A 45 3.94 -3.23 1.87
N PHE A 46 4.53 -2.66 0.81
CA PHE A 46 3.94 -1.52 0.10
C PHE A 46 2.59 -1.84 -0.53
N LEU A 47 2.40 -3.02 -1.11
CA LEU A 47 1.11 -3.40 -1.70
C LEU A 47 0.05 -3.72 -0.64
N ALA A 48 0.45 -4.23 0.52
CA ALA A 48 -0.45 -4.48 1.65
C ALA A 48 -0.96 -3.16 2.24
N ASN A 49 -0.05 -2.21 2.46
CA ASN A 49 -0.31 -0.82 2.84
C ASN A 49 -1.31 -0.60 3.99
N TRP A 50 -1.38 -1.53 4.96
CA TRP A 50 -2.31 -1.46 6.06
C TRP A 50 -1.70 -2.03 7.35
N PRO A 51 -1.88 -1.37 8.51
CA PRO A 51 -1.37 -1.86 9.78
C PRO A 51 -1.84 -3.29 10.10
N GLY A 52 -0.91 -4.14 10.52
CA GLY A 52 -1.19 -5.54 10.85
C GLY A 52 -1.20 -6.50 9.66
N LEU A 53 -1.05 -6.01 8.42
CA LEU A 53 -0.83 -6.89 7.27
C LEU A 53 0.65 -7.28 7.11
N PRO A 54 0.95 -8.44 6.49
CA PRO A 54 2.31 -8.92 6.33
C PRO A 54 3.24 -7.89 5.67
N ASN A 55 4.41 -7.71 6.26
CA ASN A 55 5.49 -6.83 5.81
C ASN A 55 5.17 -5.32 5.80
N ASN A 56 4.00 -4.87 6.27
CA ASN A 56 3.68 -3.44 6.33
C ASN A 56 4.69 -2.67 7.16
N GLU A 57 5.26 -3.29 8.19
CA GLU A 57 6.29 -2.69 9.05
C GLU A 57 7.56 -2.25 8.30
N LYS A 58 7.79 -2.73 7.07
CA LYS A 58 8.92 -2.34 6.22
C LYS A 58 8.75 -0.98 5.55
N ILE A 59 7.52 -0.47 5.46
CA ILE A 59 7.18 0.80 4.80
C ILE A 59 6.33 1.71 5.69
N ASP A 60 6.07 1.29 6.91
CA ASP A 60 5.21 2.02 7.85
C ASP A 60 5.90 3.30 8.39
N ASP A 61 7.23 3.34 8.38
CA ASP A 61 8.01 4.50 8.79
C ASP A 61 8.59 5.29 7.61
N TRP A 62 9.02 6.54 7.88
CA TRP A 62 9.61 7.43 6.90
C TRP A 62 10.87 6.84 6.28
N LEU A 63 11.67 6.10 7.06
CA LEU A 63 12.94 5.53 6.62
C LEU A 63 12.68 4.41 5.60
N GLY A 64 11.77 3.50 5.89
CA GLY A 64 11.36 2.43 4.97
C GLY A 64 10.84 2.96 3.64
N ARG A 65 10.01 4.01 3.68
CA ARG A 65 9.52 4.70 2.47
C ARG A 65 10.62 5.40 1.68
N CYS A 66 11.54 6.06 2.38
CA CYS A 66 12.70 6.70 1.77
C CYS A 66 13.62 5.66 1.10
N VAL A 67 13.97 4.58 1.81
CA VAL A 67 14.78 3.48 1.29
C VAL A 67 14.12 2.83 0.08
N MET A 68 12.81 2.61 0.13
CA MET A 68 12.05 2.09 -1.00
C MET A 68 12.12 3.02 -2.21
N GLY A 69 11.84 4.32 -2.02
CA GLY A 69 11.90 5.31 -3.10
C GLY A 69 13.28 5.41 -3.75
N LEU A 70 14.34 5.42 -2.94
CA LEU A 70 15.73 5.39 -3.41
C LEU A 70 16.06 4.08 -4.12
N GLY A 71 15.58 2.95 -3.61
CA GLY A 71 15.76 1.64 -4.24
C GLY A 71 15.15 1.58 -5.63
N ILE A 72 13.92 2.09 -5.81
CA ILE A 72 13.30 2.23 -7.13
C ILE A 72 14.15 3.14 -8.01
N PHE A 73 14.52 4.32 -7.50
CA PHE A 73 15.30 5.29 -8.26
C PHE A 73 16.64 4.73 -8.74
N TRP A 74 17.32 3.91 -7.94
CA TRP A 74 18.61 3.35 -8.33
C TRP A 74 18.47 2.30 -9.43
N ASN A 75 17.46 1.42 -9.33
CA ASN A 75 17.21 0.32 -10.26
C ASN A 75 16.42 0.71 -11.52
N ALA A 76 15.79 1.89 -11.53
CA ALA A 76 14.96 2.35 -12.63
C ALA A 76 15.78 2.71 -13.90
N PRO A 77 15.19 2.60 -15.10
CA PRO A 77 15.78 3.16 -16.31
C PRO A 77 15.80 4.70 -16.25
N LEU A 78 16.67 5.34 -17.03
CA LEU A 78 16.89 6.79 -16.99
C LEU A 78 15.61 7.60 -17.20
N SER A 79 14.73 7.20 -18.12
CA SER A 79 13.46 7.90 -18.37
C SER A 79 12.57 7.96 -17.12
N VAL A 80 12.49 6.86 -16.38
CA VAL A 80 11.74 6.77 -15.12
C VAL A 80 12.42 7.59 -14.02
N LYS A 81 13.75 7.60 -13.94
CA LYS A 81 14.48 8.46 -12.99
C LYS A 81 14.18 9.94 -13.23
N LEU A 82 14.24 10.39 -14.49
CA LEU A 82 13.91 11.77 -14.85
C LEU A 82 12.45 12.08 -14.53
N GLY A 83 11.53 11.15 -14.81
CA GLY A 83 10.11 11.28 -14.45
C GLY A 83 9.91 11.42 -12.94
N LEU A 84 10.54 10.56 -12.14
CA LEU A 84 10.45 10.60 -10.67
C LEU A 84 11.04 11.88 -10.09
N MET A 85 12.17 12.37 -10.61
CA MET A 85 12.74 13.64 -10.18
C MET A 85 11.82 14.81 -10.51
N LYS A 86 11.26 14.84 -11.72
CA LYS A 86 10.30 15.86 -12.12
C LYS A 86 9.08 15.84 -11.20
N ALA A 87 8.48 14.67 -10.98
CA ALA A 87 7.32 14.52 -10.11
C ALA A 87 7.65 14.89 -8.66
N GLY A 88 8.79 14.48 -8.13
CA GLY A 88 9.22 14.82 -6.76
C GLY A 88 9.41 16.31 -6.55
N VAL A 89 9.95 17.03 -7.53
CA VAL A 89 10.20 18.49 -7.46
C VAL A 89 8.93 19.30 -7.66
N PHE A 90 8.09 18.92 -8.63
CA PHE A 90 6.97 19.75 -9.07
C PHE A 90 5.60 19.30 -8.54
N ASP A 91 5.40 18.00 -8.31
CA ASP A 91 4.08 17.43 -8.02
C ASP A 91 3.95 16.95 -6.57
N GLY A 92 5.01 16.38 -5.97
CA GLY A 92 4.95 15.76 -4.64
C GLY A 92 4.77 16.75 -3.48
N GLY A 93 5.42 17.91 -3.56
CA GLY A 93 5.31 18.98 -2.57
C GLY A 93 5.57 18.56 -1.11
N TRP A 94 4.97 19.30 -0.18
CA TRP A 94 5.11 19.04 1.26
C TRP A 94 4.59 17.67 1.73
N PRO A 95 3.42 17.15 1.25
CA PRO A 95 2.89 15.85 1.65
C PRO A 95 3.84 14.68 1.35
N MET A 96 4.44 14.68 0.16
CA MET A 96 5.43 13.68 -0.22
C MET A 96 6.69 13.83 0.64
N LEU A 97 7.23 15.04 0.78
CA LEU A 97 8.48 15.28 1.51
C LEU A 97 8.41 14.80 2.97
N ARG A 98 7.33 15.14 3.68
CA ARG A 98 7.14 14.69 5.08
C ARG A 98 6.95 13.17 5.20
N SER A 99 6.50 12.50 4.14
CA SER A 99 6.29 11.04 4.13
C SER A 99 7.59 10.24 4.01
N VAL A 100 8.67 10.85 3.56
CA VAL A 100 9.99 10.22 3.34
C VAL A 100 11.11 10.88 4.16
N THR A 101 10.78 11.72 5.13
CA THR A 101 11.74 12.43 6.00
C THR A 101 11.32 12.34 7.46
N PRO A 102 12.25 12.53 8.42
CA PRO A 102 11.92 12.59 9.84
C PRO A 102 11.04 13.78 10.23
N LEU A 103 10.72 14.67 9.28
CA LEU A 103 9.78 15.79 9.47
C LEU A 103 8.33 15.32 9.60
N GLY A 104 8.01 14.08 9.20
CA GLY A 104 6.71 13.49 9.46
C GLY A 104 6.54 13.17 10.95
N THR A 105 5.65 13.90 11.63
CA THR A 105 5.30 13.61 13.02
C THR A 105 4.38 12.38 13.09
N TYR A 106 4.74 11.41 13.93
CA TYR A 106 3.80 10.39 14.40
C TYR A 106 3.14 10.96 15.65
N ASP A 107 1.86 11.29 15.58
CA ASP A 107 1.08 11.49 16.80
C ASP A 107 0.99 10.12 17.47
N ILE A 108 1.60 9.97 18.65
CA ILE A 108 1.46 8.76 19.46
C ILE A 108 -0.03 8.64 19.79
N GLN A 109 -0.74 7.77 19.07
CA GLN A 109 -2.07 7.39 19.49
C GLN A 109 -1.89 6.47 20.71
N PRO A 110 -2.61 6.70 21.81
CA PRO A 110 -2.62 5.74 22.91
C PRO A 110 -3.03 4.38 22.35
N GLU A 111 -2.26 3.34 22.69
CA GLU A 111 -2.47 1.97 22.26
C GLU A 111 -3.90 1.55 22.69
N ILE A 112 -4.82 1.48 21.73
CA ILE A 112 -6.16 0.95 21.99
C ILE A 112 -5.97 -0.55 22.16
N PRO A 113 -6.34 -1.15 23.32
CA PRO A 113 -6.25 -2.59 23.48
C PRO A 113 -7.06 -3.27 22.37
N VAL A 114 -6.39 -3.99 21.48
CA VAL A 114 -7.06 -4.79 20.46
C VAL A 114 -7.57 -6.04 21.16
N GLU A 115 -8.83 -6.03 21.57
CA GLU A 115 -9.48 -7.28 21.97
C GLU A 115 -9.45 -8.25 20.79
N PRO A 116 -9.07 -9.52 21.00
CA PRO A 116 -9.06 -10.51 19.92
C PRO A 116 -10.45 -10.60 19.31
N ILE A 117 -10.52 -10.49 17.98
CA ILE A 117 -11.76 -10.65 17.23
C ILE A 117 -12.21 -12.11 17.41
N VAL A 118 -13.12 -12.34 18.36
CA VAL A 118 -13.83 -13.61 18.48
C VAL A 118 -14.84 -13.66 17.34
N LEU A 119 -14.43 -14.26 16.23
CA LEU A 119 -15.33 -14.61 15.14
C LEU A 119 -16.37 -15.61 15.68
N LYS A 120 -17.54 -15.12 16.07
CA LYS A 120 -18.68 -16.01 16.32
C LYS A 120 -19.02 -16.68 14.99
N PRO A 121 -19.05 -18.02 14.90
CA PRO A 121 -19.46 -18.68 13.68
C PRO A 121 -20.87 -18.19 13.34
N LYS A 122 -21.01 -17.56 12.18
CA LYS A 122 -22.32 -17.22 11.63
C LYS A 122 -22.94 -18.55 11.21
N VAL A 123 -23.84 -19.08 12.04
CA VAL A 123 -24.71 -20.17 11.61
C VAL A 123 -25.52 -19.62 10.44
N MET A 124 -25.21 -20.10 9.24
CA MET A 124 -26.07 -19.89 8.09
C MET A 124 -27.25 -20.83 8.26
N ASP A 125 -28.33 -20.33 8.86
CA ASP A 125 -29.63 -20.99 8.80
C ASP A 125 -30.17 -20.84 7.37
N ALA A 126 -29.65 -21.65 6.46
CA ALA A 126 -30.32 -21.88 5.19
C ALA A 126 -31.49 -22.83 5.47
N PRO A 127 -32.76 -22.43 5.25
CA PRO A 127 -33.84 -23.39 5.25
C PRO A 127 -33.59 -24.36 4.09
N LEU A 128 -33.38 -25.63 4.41
CA LEU A 128 -33.47 -26.73 3.45
C LEU A 128 -34.92 -26.77 2.97
N ASP A 129 -35.18 -26.20 1.80
CA ASP A 129 -36.41 -26.47 1.05
C ASP A 129 -36.37 -27.93 0.60
N GLN A 130 -37.10 -28.79 1.33
CA GLN A 130 -37.18 -30.23 1.06
C GLN A 130 -38.13 -30.56 -0.10
N ASP A 131 -38.77 -29.58 -0.74
CA ASP A 131 -39.81 -29.84 -1.74
C ASP A 131 -39.29 -29.98 -3.19
N THR A 132 -37.99 -29.80 -3.45
CA THR A 132 -37.44 -29.89 -4.82
C THR A 132 -36.99 -31.29 -5.26
N VAL A 133 -37.11 -32.34 -4.43
CA VAL A 133 -36.50 -33.67 -4.72
C VAL A 133 -37.49 -34.73 -5.25
N LEU A 134 -38.80 -34.46 -5.35
CA LEU A 134 -39.78 -35.48 -5.77
C LEU A 134 -40.59 -35.19 -7.05
N ALA A 135 -40.28 -34.13 -7.80
CA ALA A 135 -40.91 -33.87 -9.09
C ALA A 135 -40.01 -34.31 -10.26
N GLY A 136 -39.81 -35.62 -10.41
CA GLY A 136 -38.97 -36.16 -11.49
C GLY A 136 -39.01 -37.68 -11.65
N SER A 137 -40.17 -38.29 -11.39
CA SER A 137 -40.42 -39.69 -11.77
C SER A 137 -40.79 -39.74 -13.26
N LYS A 138 -39.91 -40.34 -14.07
CA LYS A 138 -40.26 -41.26 -15.17
C LYS A 138 -39.11 -42.23 -15.40
#